data_AF-A0A8J6NS54-F1
#
_entry.id   AF-A0A8J6NS54-F1
#
_cell.length_a   1.000
_cell.length_b   1.000
_cell.length_c   1.000
_cell.angle_alpha   90.00
_cell.angle_beta   90.00
_cell.angle_gamma   90.00
#
_symmetry.space_group_name_H-M   'P 1'
#
loop_
_entity.id
_entity.type
_entity.pdbx_description
1 polymer ?
#
loop_
_entity_poly.entity_id
_entity_poly.type
_entity_poly.pdbx_seq_one_letter_code
_entity_poly.pdbx_strand_id
1 'polypeptide(L)'
;MISPETPSLSRTSVKFGLYATLIGLFIFSLGAKPEWFGVDRSPVVGFVQIAVFLLGLGVICLGGYVGLAALWGDDQRSIAADIGLRLVATGYVLSVFTGMADVFGMGTQPLPEVPFFGPLQATGMVIGQGMIAFGFLLSVRFYNKGRLTFWKKLS
;
A
#
# COMPACT_ATOMS: atom_id res chain seq x y z
N MET A 1 2.32 21.78 38.04
CA MET A 1 3.50 21.03 37.57
C MET A 1 2.99 20.10 36.47
N ILE A 2 3.08 20.52 35.21
CA ILE A 2 2.60 19.75 34.05
C ILE A 2 3.80 18.88 33.65
N SER A 3 3.69 17.57 33.85
CA SER A 3 4.64 16.61 33.32
C SER A 3 4.68 16.77 31.80
N PRO A 4 5.84 16.88 31.14
CA PRO A 4 5.89 16.78 29.69
C PRO A 4 5.48 15.35 29.33
N GLU A 5 4.23 15.18 28.91
CA GLU A 5 3.73 13.96 28.31
C GLU A 5 4.65 13.64 27.13
N THR A 6 5.61 12.72 27.32
CA THR A 6 6.51 12.32 26.25
C THR A 6 5.64 11.71 25.14
N PRO A 7 5.75 12.17 23.87
CA PRO A 7 4.93 11.66 22.79
C PRO A 7 5.06 10.14 22.74
N SER A 8 3.95 9.45 23.03
CA SER A 8 3.97 8.01 23.22
C SER A 8 3.99 7.33 21.85
N LEU A 9 5.15 7.31 21.21
CA LEU A 9 5.37 6.51 20.02
C LEU A 9 5.06 5.06 20.38
N SER A 10 3.88 4.56 19.97
CA SER A 10 3.48 3.17 20.18
C SER A 10 4.36 2.28 19.30
N ARG A 11 5.53 1.90 19.83
CA ARG A 11 6.44 0.93 19.19
C ARG A 11 5.71 -0.34 18.79
N THR A 12 4.69 -0.73 19.55
CA THR A 12 3.84 -1.89 19.26
C THR A 12 3.03 -1.68 17.98
N SER A 13 2.39 -0.52 17.82
CA SER A 13 1.61 -0.20 16.61
C SER A 13 2.50 -0.06 15.37
N VAL A 14 3.69 0.52 15.50
CA VAL A 14 4.67 0.60 14.40
C VAL A 14 5.13 -0.80 13.99
N LYS A 15 5.48 -1.66 14.95
CA LYS A 15 5.84 -3.06 14.68
C LYS A 15 4.69 -3.82 14.03
N PHE A 16 3.47 -3.66 14.55
CA PHE A 16 2.28 -4.29 14.00
C PHE A 16 2.04 -3.87 12.55
N GLY A 17 2.09 -2.57 12.24
CA GLY A 17 1.96 -2.06 10.87
C GLY A 17 3.06 -2.59 9.94
N LEU A 18 4.30 -2.70 10.43
CA LEU A 18 5.41 -3.29 9.70
C LEU A 18 5.17 -4.79 9.42
N TYR A 19 4.81 -5.57 10.44
CA TYR A 19 4.51 -7.00 10.26
C TYR A 19 3.33 -7.21 9.32
N ALA A 20 2.26 -6.43 9.45
CA ALA A 20 1.13 -6.46 8.54
C ALA A 20 1.56 -6.16 7.10
N THR A 21 2.39 -5.13 6.88
CA THR A 21 2.94 -4.81 5.56
C THR A 21 3.78 -5.96 4.99
N LEU A 22 4.62 -6.60 5.81
CA LEU A 22 5.44 -7.74 5.38
C LEU A 22 4.59 -8.96 5.01
N ILE A 23 3.55 -9.25 5.80
CA ILE A 23 2.59 -10.31 5.49
C ILE A 23 1.84 -9.98 4.19
N GLY A 24 1.39 -8.75 4.03
CA GLY A 24 0.76 -8.28 2.80
C GLY A 24 1.67 -8.40 1.60
N LEU A 25 2.96 -8.06 1.74
CA LEU A 25 3.98 -8.23 0.71
C LEU A 25 4.15 -9.69 0.30
N PHE A 26 4.15 -10.61 1.28
CA PHE A 26 4.22 -12.04 1.01
C PHE A 26 2.99 -12.53 0.21
N ILE A 27 1.77 -12.16 0.64
CA ILE A 27 0.52 -12.48 -0.06
C ILE A 27 0.51 -11.88 -1.47
N PHE A 28 0.96 -10.63 -1.60
CA PHE A 28 1.08 -9.94 -2.87
C PHE A 28 2.03 -10.68 -3.83
N SER A 29 3.19 -11.11 -3.33
CA SER A 29 4.16 -11.89 -4.12
C SER A 29 3.61 -13.24 -4.56
N LEU A 30 2.84 -13.92 -3.70
CA LEU A 30 2.14 -15.16 -4.05
C LEU A 30 1.17 -14.97 -5.22
N GLY A 31 0.40 -13.87 -5.21
CA GLY A 31 -0.50 -13.53 -6.31
C GLY A 31 0.23 -13.08 -7.58
N ALA A 32 1.31 -12.32 -7.45
CA ALA A 32 2.04 -11.75 -8.58
C ALA A 32 2.87 -12.78 -9.35
N LYS A 33 3.55 -13.69 -8.64
CA LYS A 33 4.44 -14.73 -9.22
C LYS A 33 4.29 -16.05 -8.47
N PRO A 34 3.19 -16.77 -8.69
CA PRO A 34 2.90 -18.06 -8.05
C PRO A 34 3.93 -19.15 -8.40
N GLU A 35 4.65 -19.01 -9.52
CA GLU A 35 5.74 -19.91 -9.93
C GLU A 35 6.87 -20.00 -8.92
N TRP A 36 7.13 -18.91 -8.18
CA TRP A 36 8.15 -18.92 -7.13
C TRP A 36 7.84 -19.90 -6.00
N PHE A 37 6.59 -20.37 -5.94
CA PHE A 37 6.07 -21.24 -4.90
C PHE A 37 5.62 -22.61 -5.45
N GLY A 38 5.91 -22.90 -6.73
CA GLY A 38 5.57 -24.19 -7.34
C GLY A 38 4.07 -24.42 -7.58
N VAL A 39 3.27 -23.35 -7.66
CA VAL A 39 1.83 -23.42 -7.97
C VAL A 39 1.64 -23.38 -9.49
N ASP A 40 0.85 -24.30 -10.04
CA ASP A 40 0.62 -24.44 -11.48
C ASP A 40 -0.07 -23.22 -12.11
N ARG A 41 0.37 -22.85 -13.31
CA ARG A 41 -0.29 -21.86 -14.17
C ARG A 41 -1.52 -22.48 -14.85
N SER A 42 -2.58 -22.69 -14.09
CA SER A 42 -3.89 -23.00 -14.68
C SER A 42 -4.63 -21.70 -15.00
N PRO A 43 -5.24 -21.56 -16.20
CA PRO A 43 -6.08 -20.43 -16.57
C PRO A 43 -7.14 -20.08 -15.51
N VAL A 44 -7.82 -21.09 -14.95
CA VAL A 44 -8.83 -20.90 -13.90
C VAL A 44 -8.24 -20.31 -12.60
N VAL A 45 -6.96 -20.58 -12.34
CA VAL A 45 -6.22 -20.07 -11.18
C VAL A 45 -5.80 -18.60 -11.38
N GLY A 46 -5.79 -18.07 -12.61
CA GLY A 46 -5.42 -16.68 -12.92
C GLY A 46 -6.30 -15.63 -12.23
N PHE A 47 -7.62 -15.82 -12.17
CA PHE A 47 -8.51 -14.91 -11.44
C PHE A 47 -8.26 -14.94 -9.93
N VAL A 48 -8.01 -16.14 -9.40
CA VAL A 48 -7.66 -16.32 -7.98
C VAL A 48 -6.33 -15.64 -7.68
N GLN A 49 -5.35 -15.71 -8.59
CA GLN A 49 -4.06 -15.03 -8.45
C GLN A 49 -4.22 -13.51 -8.39
N ILE A 50 -5.05 -12.92 -9.27
CA ILE A 50 -5.32 -11.47 -9.23
C ILE A 50 -6.03 -11.08 -7.93
N ALA A 51 -6.99 -11.89 -7.46
CA ALA A 51 -7.67 -11.64 -6.19
C ALA A 51 -6.70 -11.71 -4.99
N VAL A 52 -5.81 -12.71 -4.96
CA VAL A 52 -4.77 -12.87 -3.92
C VAL A 52 -3.78 -11.71 -3.98
N PHE A 53 -3.37 -11.31 -5.18
CA PHE A 53 -2.53 -10.13 -5.40
C PHE A 53 -3.16 -8.87 -4.83
N LEU A 54 -4.44 -8.61 -5.14
CA LEU A 54 -5.17 -7.43 -4.66
C LEU A 54 -5.38 -7.49 -3.15
N LEU A 55 -5.66 -8.67 -2.59
CA LEU A 55 -5.75 -8.86 -1.15
C LEU A 55 -4.41 -8.49 -0.47
N GLY A 56 -3.29 -8.99 -1.00
CA GLY A 56 -1.97 -8.64 -0.51
C GLY A 56 -1.70 -7.13 -0.59
N LEU A 57 -2.06 -6.50 -1.70
CA LEU A 57 -1.98 -5.05 -1.88
C LEU A 57 -2.83 -4.29 -0.85
N GLY A 58 -4.03 -4.76 -0.57
CA GLY A 58 -4.91 -4.18 0.45
C GLY A 58 -4.32 -4.30 1.86
N VAL A 59 -3.73 -5.44 2.19
CA VAL A 59 -3.04 -5.65 3.47
C VAL A 59 -1.80 -4.74 3.58
N ILE A 60 -1.04 -4.53 2.50
CA ILE A 60 0.05 -3.54 2.44
C ILE A 60 -0.49 -2.14 2.70
N CYS A 61 -1.58 -1.75 2.05
CA CYS A 61 -2.22 -0.45 2.23
C CYS A 61 -2.61 -0.21 3.70
N LEU A 62 -3.24 -1.20 4.34
CA LEU A 62 -3.66 -1.13 5.75
C LEU A 62 -2.46 -1.14 6.72
N GLY A 63 -1.49 -2.03 6.51
CA GLY A 63 -0.29 -2.12 7.32
C GLY A 63 0.54 -0.83 7.26
N GLY A 64 0.71 -0.29 6.05
CA GLY A 64 1.38 0.99 5.83
C GLY A 64 0.64 2.16 6.49
N TYR A 65 -0.69 2.21 6.40
CA TYR A 65 -1.50 3.21 7.10
C TYR A 65 -1.28 3.15 8.61
N VAL A 66 -1.41 1.97 9.23
CA VAL A 66 -1.24 1.81 10.68
C VAL A 66 0.19 2.12 11.11
N GLY A 67 1.18 1.64 10.36
CA GLY A 67 2.59 1.85 10.66
C GLY A 67 3.00 3.33 10.58
N LEU A 68 2.57 4.02 9.52
CA LEU A 68 2.84 5.45 9.33
C LEU A 68 2.03 6.30 10.32
N ALA A 69 0.76 5.98 10.56
CA ALA A 69 -0.05 6.66 11.58
C ALA A 69 0.60 6.58 12.96
N ALA A 70 1.12 5.42 13.34
CA ALA A 70 1.84 5.23 14.59
C ALA A 70 3.19 5.97 14.64
N LEU A 71 3.83 6.18 13.48
CA LEU A 71 5.08 6.95 13.37
C LEU A 71 4.86 8.45 13.56
N TRP A 72 3.68 8.96 13.20
CA TRP A 72 3.29 10.34 13.48
C TRP A 72 2.89 10.55 14.96
N GLY A 73 2.39 9.52 15.65
CA GLY A 73 2.04 9.60 17.07
C GLY A 73 0.99 10.69 17.35
N ASP A 74 1.24 11.52 18.36
CA ASP A 74 0.38 12.67 18.73
C ASP A 74 0.69 13.95 17.93
N ASP A 75 1.69 13.94 17.05
CA ASP A 75 2.00 15.12 16.22
C ASP A 75 0.93 15.31 15.12
N GLN A 76 0.61 16.58 14.83
CA GLN A 76 -0.23 16.91 13.69
C GLN A 76 0.41 16.44 12.38
N ARG A 77 -0.35 15.65 11.61
CA ARG A 77 0.04 15.21 10.27
C ARG A 77 0.20 16.41 9.34
N SER A 78 1.20 16.34 8.46
CA SER A 78 1.32 17.34 7.40
C SER A 78 0.17 17.16 6.39
N ILE A 79 -0.22 18.26 5.74
CA ILE A 79 -1.21 18.24 4.65
C ILE A 79 -0.77 17.25 3.56
N ALA A 80 0.54 17.19 3.26
CA ALA A 80 1.09 16.23 2.31
C ALA A 80 0.85 14.78 2.75
N ALA A 81 0.96 14.47 4.04
CA ALA A 81 0.70 13.14 4.55
C ALA A 81 -0.78 12.77 4.49
N ASP A 82 -1.69 13.68 4.82
CA ASP A 82 -3.13 13.42 4.69
C ASP A 82 -3.56 13.25 3.22
N ILE A 83 -2.99 14.03 2.31
CA ILE A 83 -3.17 13.84 0.86
C ILE A 83 -2.59 12.49 0.42
N GLY A 84 -1.40 12.14 0.92
CA GLY A 84 -0.72 10.89 0.61
C GLY A 84 -1.57 9.67 0.98
N LEU A 85 -2.15 9.65 2.18
CA LEU A 85 -3.01 8.55 2.63
C LEU A 85 -4.30 8.44 1.80
N ARG A 86 -4.88 9.57 1.38
CA ARG A 86 -6.02 9.56 0.45
C ARG A 86 -5.64 9.03 -0.92
N LEU A 87 -4.44 9.38 -1.41
CA LEU A 87 -3.92 8.90 -2.68
C LEU A 87 -3.64 7.39 -2.67
N VAL A 88 -3.18 6.84 -1.53
CA VAL A 88 -3.06 5.39 -1.34
C VAL A 88 -4.42 4.72 -1.46
N ALA A 89 -5.45 5.25 -0.80
CA ALA A 89 -6.80 4.69 -0.85
C ALA A 89 -7.38 4.72 -2.27
N THR A 90 -7.24 5.83 -3.00
CA THR A 90 -7.74 5.93 -4.38
C THR A 90 -6.95 5.07 -5.34
N GLY A 91 -5.62 4.98 -5.18
CA GLY A 91 -4.77 4.08 -5.96
C GLY A 91 -5.17 2.62 -5.78
N TYR A 92 -5.47 2.20 -4.54
CA TYR A 92 -5.97 0.85 -4.27
C TYR A 92 -7.32 0.56 -4.92
N VAL A 93 -8.27 1.50 -4.81
CA VAL A 93 -9.57 1.37 -5.49
C VAL A 93 -9.38 1.22 -7.00
N LEU A 94 -8.52 2.04 -7.60
CA LEU A 94 -8.21 1.95 -9.03
C LEU A 94 -7.59 0.59 -9.40
N SER A 95 -6.63 0.07 -8.62
CA SER A 95 -6.07 -1.27 -8.82
C SER A 95 -7.13 -2.37 -8.73
N VAL A 96 -8.07 -2.29 -7.78
CA VAL A 96 -9.15 -3.28 -7.64
C VAL A 96 -10.06 -3.28 -8.87
N PHE A 97 -10.53 -2.11 -9.30
CA PHE A 97 -11.44 -2.01 -10.44
C PHE A 97 -10.78 -2.41 -11.77
N THR A 98 -9.51 -2.08 -11.95
CA THR A 98 -8.77 -2.41 -13.17
C THR A 98 -8.35 -3.87 -13.20
N GLY A 99 -7.87 -4.42 -12.08
CA GLY A 99 -7.49 -5.84 -11.98
C GLY A 99 -8.68 -6.80 -12.05
N MET A 100 -9.85 -6.39 -11.55
CA MET A 100 -11.06 -7.22 -11.55
C MET A 100 -12.07 -6.84 -12.65
N ALA A 101 -11.66 -6.06 -13.66
CA ALA A 101 -12.57 -5.51 -14.67
C ALA A 101 -13.42 -6.58 -15.39
N ASP A 102 -12.81 -7.73 -15.72
CA ASP A 102 -13.52 -8.84 -16.35
C ASP A 102 -14.54 -9.50 -15.43
N VAL A 103 -14.22 -9.63 -14.13
CA VAL A 103 -15.14 -10.21 -13.13
C VAL A 103 -16.33 -9.28 -12.86
N PHE A 104 -16.12 -7.97 -12.96
CA PHE A 104 -17.21 -7.00 -12.88
C PHE A 104 -18.04 -6.90 -14.17
N GLY A 105 -17.72 -7.67 -15.22
CA GLY A 105 -18.45 -7.62 -16.50
C GLY A 105 -18.21 -6.33 -17.29
N MET A 106 -17.18 -5.56 -16.93
CA MET A 106 -16.72 -4.37 -17.67
C MET A 106 -15.67 -4.71 -18.73
N GLY A 107 -15.25 -5.98 -18.80
CA GLY A 107 -14.37 -6.51 -19.83
C GLY A 107 -15.05 -6.58 -21.20
N THR A 108 -14.31 -6.34 -22.26
CA THR A 108 -14.80 -6.33 -23.65
C THR A 108 -14.97 -7.74 -24.26
N GLN A 109 -14.68 -8.80 -23.50
CA GLN A 109 -14.70 -10.17 -23.98
C GLN A 109 -15.62 -11.04 -23.09
N PRO A 110 -16.56 -11.82 -23.65
CA PRO A 110 -17.28 -12.84 -22.86
C PRO A 110 -16.24 -13.77 -22.24
N LEU A 111 -16.41 -14.15 -20.96
CA LEU A 111 -15.43 -14.93 -20.19
C LEU A 111 -14.79 -16.00 -21.09
N PRO A 112 -13.55 -15.81 -21.56
CA PRO A 112 -12.92 -16.79 -22.42
C PRO A 112 -12.54 -18.00 -21.55
N GLU A 113 -12.46 -19.17 -22.17
CA GLU A 113 -11.93 -20.40 -21.54
C GLU A 113 -10.51 -20.21 -20.97
N VAL A 114 -9.81 -19.15 -21.42
CA VAL A 114 -8.50 -18.71 -20.96
C VAL A 114 -8.59 -17.23 -20.54
N PRO A 115 -8.38 -16.85 -19.26
CA PRO A 115 -8.41 -15.46 -18.84
C PRO A 115 -7.28 -14.70 -19.54
N PHE A 116 -7.65 -13.63 -20.23
CA PHE A 116 -6.70 -12.74 -20.89
C PHE A 116 -6.64 -11.42 -20.13
N PHE A 117 -5.53 -11.19 -19.43
CA PHE A 117 -5.30 -9.94 -18.73
C PHE A 117 -5.00 -8.82 -19.74
N GLY A 118 -6.00 -7.98 -20.00
CA GLY A 118 -5.94 -6.98 -21.06
C GLY A 118 -4.88 -5.90 -20.82
N PRO A 119 -4.29 -5.30 -21.88
CA PRO A 119 -3.32 -4.21 -21.73
C PRO A 119 -3.84 -3.02 -20.93
N LEU A 120 -5.14 -2.73 -21.02
CA LEU A 120 -5.78 -1.65 -20.25
C LEU A 120 -5.91 -2.00 -18.76
N GLN A 121 -6.20 -3.26 -18.42
CA GLN A 121 -6.21 -3.72 -17.03
C GLN A 121 -4.81 -3.64 -16.42
N ALA A 122 -3.80 -4.10 -17.16
CA ALA A 122 -2.40 -4.02 -16.75
C ALA A 122 -1.94 -2.58 -16.55
N THR A 123 -2.25 -1.69 -17.49
CA THR A 123 -1.91 -0.27 -17.39
C THR A 123 -2.59 0.37 -16.19
N GLY A 124 -3.89 0.11 -16.00
CA GLY A 124 -4.64 0.59 -14.84
C GLY A 124 -4.04 0.10 -13.51
N MET A 125 -3.69 -1.18 -13.42
CA MET A 125 -3.04 -1.74 -12.24
C MET A 125 -1.71 -1.07 -11.91
N VAL A 126 -0.85 -0.87 -12.91
CA VAL A 126 0.44 -0.19 -12.74
C VAL A 126 0.25 1.25 -12.27
N ILE A 127 -0.72 1.97 -12.83
CA ILE A 127 -1.06 3.34 -12.40
C ILE A 127 -1.51 3.34 -10.93
N GLY A 128 -2.41 2.44 -10.54
CA GLY A 128 -2.90 2.35 -9.16
C GLY A 128 -1.79 2.02 -8.16
N GLN A 129 -0.90 1.10 -8.51
CA GLN A 129 0.30 0.79 -7.70
C GLN A 129 1.25 1.98 -7.60
N GLY A 130 1.44 2.73 -8.69
CA GLY A 130 2.21 3.96 -8.71
C GLY A 130 1.63 5.03 -7.78
N MET A 131 0.31 5.21 -7.79
CA MET A 131 -0.40 6.11 -6.88
C MET A 131 -0.23 5.70 -5.40
N ILE A 132 -0.32 4.40 -5.10
CA ILE A 132 -0.08 3.87 -3.76
C ILE A 132 1.35 4.16 -3.31
N ALA A 133 2.35 3.84 -4.14
CA ALA A 133 3.75 4.07 -3.81
C ALA A 133 4.03 5.56 -3.57
N PHE A 134 3.52 6.44 -4.44
CA PHE A 134 3.68 7.88 -4.29
C PHE A 134 2.94 8.43 -3.07
N GLY A 135 1.73 7.95 -2.80
CA GLY A 135 0.95 8.35 -1.62
C GLY A 135 1.63 7.97 -0.31
N PHE A 136 2.23 6.77 -0.25
CA PHE A 136 3.06 6.39 0.89
C PHE A 136 4.30 7.26 1.05
N LEU A 137 4.99 7.59 -0.05
CA LEU A 137 6.15 8.48 -0.02
C LEU A 137 5.81 9.86 0.55
N LEU A 138 4.66 10.43 0.18
CA LEU A 138 4.18 11.70 0.73
C LEU A 138 3.81 11.61 2.22
N SER A 139 3.41 10.42 2.67
CA SER A 139 2.98 10.15 4.05
C SER A 139 4.15 9.95 5.03
N VAL A 140 5.36 9.70 4.51
CA VAL A 140 6.57 9.55 5.32
C VAL A 140 6.89 10.86 6.02
N ARG A 141 7.14 10.78 7.33
CA ARG A 141 7.66 11.89 8.13
C ARG A 141 9.11 12.17 7.75
N PHE A 142 9.34 13.19 6.93
CA PHE A 142 10.69 13.71 6.69
C PHE A 142 11.17 14.44 7.95
N TYR A 143 12.05 13.82 8.75
CA TYR A 143 12.71 14.49 9.86
C TYR A 143 13.69 15.54 9.31
N ASN A 144 13.27 16.80 9.27
CA ASN A 144 14.15 17.87 8.82
C ASN A 144 15.21 18.17 9.90
N LYS A 145 16.37 17.52 9.78
CA LYS A 145 17.51 17.62 10.71
C LYS A 145 18.17 19.02 10.71
N GLY A 146 17.77 19.92 9.80
CA GLY A 146 18.44 21.21 9.54
C GLY A 146 18.25 22.32 10.59
N ARG A 147 17.30 22.20 11.52
CA ARG A 147 16.97 23.32 12.46
C ARG A 147 17.65 23.23 13.83
N LEU A 148 18.22 22.08 14.19
CA LEU A 148 18.85 21.85 15.51
C LEU A 148 20.33 22.20 15.55
N THR A 149 21.03 22.22 14.42
CA THR A 149 22.44 22.62 14.33
C THR A 149 22.64 24.14 14.33
N PHE A 150 21.69 24.91 13.82
CA PHE A 150 21.80 26.38 13.77
C PHE A 150 21.77 27.00 15.17
N TRP A 151 20.86 26.54 16.04
CA TRP A 151 20.71 27.07 17.41
C TRP A 151 21.79 26.56 18.37
N LYS A 152 22.30 25.34 18.18
CA LYS A 152 23.47 24.84 18.95
C LYS A 152 24.77 25.56 18.62
N LYS A 153 24.82 26.33 17.53
CA LYS A 153 25.99 27.12 17.12
C LYS A 153 25.88 28.60 17.56
N LEU A 154 24.73 29.00 18.09
CA LEU A 154 24.42 30.38 18.54
C LEU A 154 24.23 30.49 20.06
N SER A 155 24.44 29.39 20.80
CA SER A 155 24.49 29.28 22.26
C SER A 155 25.87 28.80 22.69
#